data_AF-A0A9X4EMG9-F1
#
_entry.id   AF-A0A9X4EMG9-F1
#
_cell.length_a   1.000
_cell.length_b   1.000
_cell.length_c   1.000
_cell.angle_alpha   90.00
_cell.angle_beta   90.00
_cell.angle_gamma   90.00
#
_symmetry.space_group_name_H-M   'P 1'
#
loop_
_entity.id
_entity.type
_entity.pdbx_description
1 polymer ?
#
loop_
_entity_poly.entity_id
_entity_poly.type
_entity_poly.pdbx_seq_one_letter_code
_entity_poly.pdbx_strand_id
1 'polypeptide(L)'
;MTNDWANGIQGELLGILVAAGIAPDKAQTNQVLTGIEMLIQRQAGVFAQDTGAANALVISPALAVTALIAGHKFTVKVNAANTGATTLKVNALEPVPIKTITGAALSAGALPAGGIVQFCYDGTNFQVI
;
A
#
# COMPACT_ATOMS: atom_id res chain seq x y z
N MET A 1 20.33 31.21 18.20
CA MET A 1 20.31 30.30 17.04
C MET A 1 20.41 31.16 15.79
N THR A 2 21.39 30.89 14.93
CA THR A 2 21.54 31.64 13.68
C THR A 2 20.45 31.21 12.69
N ASN A 3 20.14 32.07 11.71
CA ASN A 3 19.17 31.74 10.66
C ASN A 3 19.52 30.43 9.94
N ASP A 4 20.82 30.10 9.83
CA ASP A 4 21.31 28.85 9.23
C ASP A 4 20.86 27.60 10.00
N TRP A 5 20.85 27.66 11.34
CA TRP A 5 20.39 26.54 12.16
C TRP A 5 18.88 26.33 11.98
N ALA A 6 18.09 27.41 11.97
CA ALA A 6 16.64 27.33 11.78
C ALA A 6 16.27 26.82 10.37
N ASN A 7 17.00 27.24 9.34
CA ASN A 7 16.84 26.75 7.97
C ASN A 7 17.22 25.27 7.83
N GLY A 8 18.26 24.82 8.53
CA GLY A 8 18.65 23.42 8.58
C GLY A 8 17.54 22.51 9.13
N ILE A 9 16.96 22.90 10.27
CA ILE A 9 15.83 22.17 10.87
C ILE A 9 14.60 22.18 9.95
N GLN A 10 14.30 23.31 9.29
CA GLN A 10 13.22 23.35 8.31
C GLN A 10 13.48 22.38 7.14
N GLY A 11 14.71 22.29 6.65
CA GLY A 11 15.09 21.34 5.61
C GLY A 11 14.85 19.88 6.00
N GLU A 12 15.21 19.49 7.23
CA GLU A 12 14.95 18.13 7.73
C GLU A 12 13.46 17.80 7.82
N LEU A 13 12.66 18.74 8.34
CA LEU A 13 11.21 18.57 8.44
C LEU A 13 10.53 18.50 7.06
N LEU A 14 11.00 19.29 6.09
CA LEU A 14 10.56 19.18 4.70
C LEU A 14 10.96 17.82 4.09
N GLY A 15 12.12 17.28 4.46
CA GLY A 15 12.55 15.94 4.06
C GLY A 15 11.57 14.84 4.47
N ILE A 16 10.93 14.96 5.64
CA ILE A 16 9.87 14.03 6.10
C ILE A 16 8.63 14.12 5.20
N LEU A 17 8.22 15.33 4.82
CA LEU A 17 7.07 15.54 3.93
C LEU A 17 7.33 14.95 2.55
N VAL A 18 8.52 15.20 2.01
CA VAL A 18 8.96 14.62 0.74
C VAL A 18 8.96 13.09 0.83
N ALA A 19 9.46 12.50 1.92
CA ALA A 19 9.44 11.06 2.14
C ALA A 19 8.02 10.47 2.26
N ALA A 20 7.08 11.27 2.76
CA ALA A 20 5.65 10.95 2.85
C ALA A 20 4.86 11.24 1.55
N GLY A 21 5.49 11.83 0.53
CA GLY A 21 4.83 12.23 -0.73
C GLY A 21 3.95 13.47 -0.61
N ILE A 22 4.11 14.25 0.46
CA ILE A 22 3.35 15.48 0.73
C ILE A 22 4.14 16.68 0.20
N ALA A 23 3.50 17.49 -0.65
CA ALA A 23 4.06 18.77 -1.05
C ALA A 23 3.95 19.77 0.12
N PRO A 24 5.04 20.47 0.50
CA PRO A 24 4.99 21.42 1.60
C PRO A 24 4.00 22.57 1.36
N ASP A 25 3.16 22.86 2.35
CA ASP A 25 2.18 23.95 2.28
C ASP A 25 2.25 24.81 3.55
N LYS A 26 2.51 26.11 3.38
CA LYS A 26 2.58 27.08 4.49
C LYS A 26 1.24 27.30 5.19
N ALA A 27 0.12 27.01 4.53
CA ALA A 27 -1.21 27.10 5.12
C ALA A 27 -1.51 25.89 6.03
N GLN A 28 -0.78 24.78 5.87
CA GLN A 28 -0.99 23.55 6.61
C GLN A 28 0.01 23.42 7.77
N THR A 29 -0.44 23.72 8.98
CA THR A 29 0.39 23.70 10.19
C THR A 29 0.64 22.30 10.76
N ASN A 30 -0.07 21.27 10.27
CA ASN A 30 0.05 19.88 10.71
C ASN A 30 0.76 18.96 9.70
N GLN A 31 1.33 19.50 8.62
CA GLN A 31 1.91 18.70 7.52
C GLN A 31 2.96 17.68 7.98
N VAL A 32 3.83 18.01 8.94
CA VAL A 32 4.85 17.07 9.45
C VAL A 32 4.20 15.91 10.20
N LEU A 33 3.17 16.20 11.00
CA LEU A 33 2.38 15.17 11.67
C LEU A 33 1.71 14.25 10.65
N THR A 34 1.05 14.81 9.64
CA THR A 34 0.46 14.06 8.52
C THR A 34 1.50 13.20 7.80
N GLY A 35 2.71 13.73 7.58
CA GLY A 35 3.81 13.01 6.96
C GLY A 35 4.25 11.80 7.78
N ILE A 36 4.40 11.97 9.09
CA ILE A 36 4.74 10.88 10.01
C ILE A 36 3.61 9.84 10.06
N GLU A 37 2.35 10.26 10.15
CA GLU A 37 1.18 9.38 10.13
C GLU A 37 1.12 8.54 8.84
N MET A 38 1.38 9.15 7.68
CA MET A 38 1.50 8.44 6.39
C MET A 38 2.68 7.45 6.38
N LEU A 39 3.83 7.86 6.92
CA LEU A 39 5.00 6.99 7.03
C LEU A 39 4.77 5.80 7.97
N ILE A 40 3.95 5.95 9.02
CA ILE A 40 3.54 4.87 9.92
C ILE A 40 2.51 3.94 9.26
N GLN A 41 1.53 4.49 8.52
CA GLN A 41 0.55 3.67 7.79
C GLN A 41 1.20 2.76 6.74
N ARG A 42 2.36 3.14 6.19
CA ARG A 42 3.20 2.26 5.35
C ARG A 42 3.67 0.98 6.08
N GLN A 43 3.70 0.96 7.40
CA GLN A 43 4.14 -0.19 8.20
C GLN A 43 2.99 -1.08 8.70
N ALA A 44 1.72 -0.65 8.64
CA ALA A 44 0.58 -1.41 9.19
C ALA A 44 -0.60 -1.52 8.21
N GLY A 45 -0.54 -2.52 7.32
CA GLY A 45 -1.69 -3.14 6.63
C GLY A 45 -2.80 -2.20 6.15
N VAL A 46 -2.62 -1.58 4.98
CA VAL A 46 -3.63 -0.69 4.41
C VAL A 46 -4.89 -1.50 4.07
N PHE A 47 -6.02 -1.17 4.70
CA PHE A 47 -7.31 -1.78 4.37
C PHE A 47 -7.84 -1.23 3.04
N ALA A 48 -8.25 -2.10 2.12
CA ALA A 48 -8.86 -1.71 0.87
C ALA A 48 -9.99 -2.66 0.46
N GLN A 49 -11.00 -2.12 -0.21
CA GLN A 49 -12.02 -2.93 -0.85
C GLN A 49 -11.55 -3.30 -2.26
N ASP A 50 -11.66 -4.58 -2.60
CA ASP A 50 -11.51 -5.03 -3.98
C ASP A 50 -12.71 -4.54 -4.80
N THR A 51 -12.44 -3.88 -5.93
CA THR A 51 -13.44 -3.44 -6.91
C THR A 51 -13.30 -4.17 -8.24
N GLY A 52 -12.42 -5.17 -8.30
CA GLY A 52 -12.13 -5.97 -9.47
C GLY A 52 -13.12 -7.11 -9.70
N ALA A 53 -12.76 -7.96 -10.66
CA ALA A 53 -13.49 -9.18 -10.98
C ALA A 53 -12.79 -10.41 -10.36
N ALA A 54 -13.45 -11.57 -10.41
CA ALA A 54 -12.84 -12.82 -9.99
C ALA A 54 -11.48 -13.02 -10.68
N ASN A 55 -10.47 -13.41 -9.91
CA ASN A 55 -9.08 -13.59 -10.34
C ASN A 55 -8.32 -12.32 -10.79
N ALA A 56 -8.94 -11.14 -10.77
CA ALA A 56 -8.33 -9.87 -11.15
C ALA A 56 -8.74 -8.80 -10.12
N LEU A 57 -8.15 -8.89 -8.92
CA LEU A 57 -8.44 -7.96 -7.83
C LEU A 57 -7.89 -6.59 -8.18
N VAL A 58 -8.65 -5.55 -7.83
CA VAL A 58 -8.23 -4.15 -7.98
C VAL A 58 -8.50 -3.44 -6.68
N ILE A 59 -7.45 -2.87 -6.09
CA ILE A 59 -7.57 -2.02 -4.91
C ILE A 59 -7.07 -0.62 -5.26
N SER A 60 -7.77 0.39 -4.73
CA SER A 60 -7.31 1.78 -4.76
C SER A 60 -7.16 2.29 -3.34
N PRO A 61 -6.05 1.96 -2.65
CA PRO A 61 -5.79 2.46 -1.31
C PRO A 61 -5.85 4.00 -1.27
N ALA A 62 -6.34 4.55 -0.16
CA ALA A 62 -6.50 6.00 -0.01
C ALA A 62 -5.18 6.78 -0.19
N LEU A 63 -4.05 6.17 0.19
CA LEU A 63 -2.73 6.69 -0.14
C LEU A 63 -2.28 6.14 -1.50
N ALA A 64 -1.91 7.04 -2.41
CA ALA A 64 -1.45 6.68 -3.74
C ALA A 64 -0.11 5.91 -3.68
N VAL A 65 -0.18 4.59 -3.79
CA VAL A 65 0.96 3.71 -4.04
C VAL A 65 1.36 3.84 -5.51
N THR A 66 2.54 4.40 -5.76
CA THR A 66 3.13 4.59 -7.10
C THR A 66 4.19 3.55 -7.47
N ALA A 67 4.62 2.75 -6.50
CA ALA A 67 5.48 1.57 -6.71
C ALA A 67 5.30 0.57 -5.56
N LEU A 68 5.49 -0.72 -5.84
CA LEU A 68 5.52 -1.76 -4.82
C LEU A 68 6.96 -2.04 -4.39
N ILE A 69 7.18 -2.11 -3.07
CA ILE A 69 8.43 -2.56 -2.46
C ILE A 69 8.16 -3.79 -1.61
N ALA A 70 9.14 -4.69 -1.50
CA ALA A 70 9.01 -5.90 -0.69
C ALA A 70 8.64 -5.54 0.75
N GLY A 71 7.71 -6.29 1.33
CA GLY A 71 7.13 -6.03 2.66
C GLY A 71 5.87 -5.15 2.66
N HIS A 72 5.46 -4.57 1.52
CA HIS A 72 4.18 -3.86 1.44
C HIS A 72 3.01 -4.79 1.74
N LYS A 73 2.21 -4.42 2.75
CA LYS A 73 1.06 -5.19 3.22
C LYS A 73 -0.26 -4.47 2.91
N PHE A 74 -1.20 -5.22 2.35
CA PHE A 74 -2.57 -4.79 2.13
C PHE A 74 -3.54 -5.76 2.78
N THR A 75 -4.52 -5.24 3.49
CA THR A 75 -5.63 -6.02 4.02
C THR A 75 -6.83 -5.77 3.12
N VAL A 76 -7.27 -6.78 2.38
CA VAL A 76 -8.25 -6.57 1.31
C VAL A 76 -9.53 -7.33 1.59
N LYS A 77 -10.66 -6.64 1.46
CA LYS A 77 -11.97 -7.30 1.39
C LYS A 77 -12.24 -7.72 -0.05
N VAL A 78 -12.27 -9.03 -0.29
CA VAL A 78 -12.42 -9.65 -1.61
C VAL A 78 -13.84 -9.47 -2.13
N ASN A 79 -14.00 -9.06 -3.40
CA ASN A 79 -15.31 -8.83 -4.01
C ASN A 79 -15.94 -10.14 -4.49
N ALA A 80 -15.21 -10.88 -5.32
CA ALA A 80 -15.67 -12.12 -5.94
C ALA A 80 -14.73 -13.28 -5.60
N ALA A 81 -15.31 -14.46 -5.36
CA ALA A 81 -14.51 -15.64 -5.06
C ALA A 81 -13.59 -15.99 -6.23
N ASN A 82 -12.32 -16.31 -5.94
CA ASN A 82 -11.40 -16.70 -7.00
C ASN A 82 -11.70 -18.12 -7.51
N THR A 83 -11.43 -18.37 -8.79
CA THR A 83 -11.59 -19.68 -9.43
C THR A 83 -10.27 -20.28 -9.88
N GLY A 84 -9.15 -19.58 -9.68
CA GLY A 84 -7.80 -20.07 -9.96
C GLY A 84 -6.73 -19.03 -9.66
N ALA A 85 -5.68 -19.03 -10.49
CA ALA A 85 -4.60 -18.06 -10.40
C ALA A 85 -5.15 -16.63 -10.46
N THR A 86 -4.75 -15.81 -9.49
CA THR A 86 -5.32 -14.48 -9.25
C THR A 86 -4.24 -13.42 -9.24
N THR A 87 -4.55 -12.22 -9.66
CA THR A 87 -3.66 -11.04 -9.56
C THR A 87 -4.26 -9.98 -8.65
N LEU A 88 -3.40 -9.12 -8.11
CA LEU A 88 -3.76 -7.89 -7.40
C LEU A 88 -3.16 -6.70 -8.14
N LYS A 89 -4.03 -5.79 -8.59
CA LYS A 89 -3.66 -4.47 -9.09
C LYS A 89 -3.84 -3.44 -7.97
N VAL A 90 -2.79 -2.67 -7.70
CA VAL A 90 -2.81 -1.58 -6.72
C VAL A 90 -2.76 -0.26 -7.47
N ASN A 91 -3.82 0.56 -7.36
CA ASN A 91 -3.97 1.81 -8.12
C ASN A 91 -3.76 1.60 -9.63
N ALA A 92 -2.90 2.41 -10.25
CA ALA A 92 -2.58 2.37 -11.67
C ALA A 92 -1.38 1.46 -12.02
N LEU A 93 -0.83 0.71 -11.06
CA LEU A 93 0.30 -0.18 -11.30
C LEU A 93 -0.09 -1.40 -12.12
N GLU A 94 0.92 -2.12 -12.61
CA GLU A 94 0.69 -3.40 -13.28
C GLU A 94 0.13 -4.45 -12.30
N PRO A 95 -0.81 -5.31 -12.75
CA PRO A 95 -1.30 -6.41 -11.94
C PRO A 95 -0.18 -7.39 -11.57
N VAL A 96 -0.09 -7.73 -10.28
CA VAL A 96 0.92 -8.66 -9.77
C VAL A 96 0.26 -9.99 -9.38
N PRO A 97 0.84 -11.16 -9.72
CA PRO A 97 0.29 -12.44 -9.29
C PRO A 97 0.23 -12.60 -7.78
N ILE A 98 -0.84 -13.23 -7.29
CA ILE A 98 -1.00 -13.66 -5.90
C ILE A 98 -0.66 -15.15 -5.80
N LYS A 99 0.15 -15.49 -4.81
CA LYS A 99 0.64 -16.82 -4.50
C LYS A 99 0.36 -17.20 -3.05
N THR A 100 0.40 -18.48 -2.75
CA THR A 100 0.50 -18.98 -1.38
C THR A 100 1.89 -18.65 -0.79
N ILE A 101 2.06 -18.79 0.53
CA ILE A 101 3.38 -18.68 1.17
C ILE A 101 4.42 -19.67 0.64
N THR A 102 3.97 -20.76 -0.01
CA THR A 102 4.83 -21.76 -0.65
C THR A 102 5.17 -21.41 -2.11
N GLY A 103 4.67 -20.28 -2.63
CA GLY A 103 4.88 -19.83 -4.01
C GLY A 103 3.95 -20.47 -5.06
N ALA A 104 3.00 -21.31 -4.64
CA ALA A 104 2.03 -21.92 -5.54
C ALA A 104 0.97 -20.89 -5.99
N ALA A 105 0.39 -21.11 -7.17
CA ALA A 105 -0.80 -20.37 -7.57
C ALA A 105 -1.98 -20.68 -6.65
N LEU A 106 -2.89 -19.72 -6.45
CA LEU A 106 -4.08 -19.94 -5.66
C LEU A 106 -5.01 -20.98 -6.30
N SER A 107 -5.54 -21.88 -5.47
CA SER A 107 -6.62 -22.78 -5.86
C SER A 107 -7.96 -22.04 -5.90
N ALA A 108 -8.93 -22.57 -6.63
CA ALA A 108 -10.29 -22.08 -6.59
C ALA A 108 -10.82 -22.02 -5.14
N GLY A 109 -11.50 -20.94 -4.78
CA GLY A 109 -12.07 -20.72 -3.45
C GLY A 109 -11.09 -20.32 -2.35
N ALA A 110 -9.79 -20.18 -2.65
CA ALA A 110 -8.79 -19.73 -1.67
C ALA A 110 -9.06 -18.29 -1.16
N LEU A 111 -9.68 -17.46 -1.98
CA LEU A 111 -10.16 -16.12 -1.66
C LEU A 111 -11.69 -16.15 -1.74
N PRO A 112 -12.41 -16.30 -0.62
CA PRO A 112 -13.87 -16.31 -0.61
C PRO A 112 -14.44 -14.91 -0.84
N ALA A 113 -15.58 -14.81 -1.54
CA ALA A 113 -16.29 -13.55 -1.71
C ALA A 113 -16.66 -12.95 -0.35
N GLY A 114 -16.37 -11.65 -0.15
CA GLY A 114 -16.58 -10.93 1.10
C GLY A 114 -15.54 -11.21 2.20
N GLY A 115 -14.61 -12.16 1.99
CA GLY A 115 -13.54 -12.47 2.93
C GLY A 115 -12.53 -11.32 3.06
N ILE A 116 -11.94 -11.16 4.24
CA ILE A 116 -10.85 -10.21 4.49
C ILE A 116 -9.56 -11.00 4.54
N VAL A 117 -8.63 -10.68 3.64
CA VAL A 117 -7.38 -11.42 3.45
C VAL A 117 -6.21 -10.44 3.47
N GLN A 118 -5.10 -10.82 4.09
CA GLN A 118 -3.89 -10.02 4.07
C GLN A 118 -2.94 -10.51 2.97
N PHE A 119 -2.43 -9.56 2.19
CA PHE A 119 -1.43 -9.78 1.16
C PHE A 119 -0.15 -9.04 1.50
N CYS A 120 1.00 -9.70 1.33
CA CYS A 120 2.31 -9.09 1.46
C CYS A 120 3.08 -9.22 0.14
N TYR A 121 3.58 -8.12 -0.41
CA TYR A 121 4.44 -8.17 -1.60
C TYR A 121 5.82 -8.70 -1.22
N ASP A 122 6.32 -9.73 -1.88
CA ASP A 122 7.63 -10.34 -1.60
C ASP A 122 8.78 -9.76 -2.45
N GLY A 123 8.47 -8.81 -3.33
CA GLY A 123 9.42 -8.25 -4.30
C GLY A 123 9.16 -8.72 -5.73
N THR A 124 8.38 -9.78 -5.93
CA THR A 124 7.96 -10.30 -7.25
C THR A 124 6.47 -10.62 -7.32
N ASN A 125 5.91 -11.23 -6.28
CA ASN A 125 4.50 -11.63 -6.18
C ASN A 125 3.89 -11.12 -4.86
N PHE A 126 2.56 -11.09 -4.79
CA PHE A 126 1.87 -11.02 -3.51
C PHE A 126 1.75 -12.41 -2.89
N GLN A 127 1.97 -12.53 -1.59
CA GLN A 127 1.71 -13.73 -0.82
C GLN A 127 0.51 -13.52 0.10
N VAL A 128 -0.37 -14.51 0.16
CA VAL A 128 -1.41 -14.58 1.19
C VAL A 128 -0.77 -14.98 2.51
N ILE A 129 -0.94 -14.16 3.56
CA ILE A 129 -0.36 -14.39 4.90
C ILE A 129 -1.42 -14.49 5.99
#